data_AF-R9XQ29-F1
#
_entry.id   AF-R9XQ29-F1
#
_cell.length_a   1.000
_cell.length_b   1.000
_cell.length_c   1.000
_cell.angle_alpha   90.00
_cell.angle_beta   90.00
_cell.angle_gamma   90.00
#
_symmetry.space_group_name_H-M   'P 1'
#
loop_
_entity.id
_entity.type
_entity.pdbx_description
1 polymer ?
#
loop_
_entity_poly.entity_id
_entity_poly.type
_entity_poly.pdbx_seq_one_letter_code
_entity_poly.pdbx_strand_id
1 'polypeptide(L)'
;STPVAIVTAIGNAAKNGVLVKGGVYLEEIGGLKAIAFDKTGTLTKGVPVVTDYIELTEATNIQHNKNYIIMAALEQLSQHPLASAIIKYGETREMDLTSINVNDFTSITGKGIRGTVDGNTYYVGSPVLFKELLASQFTDSIHRQVSDLQLKGKTAMLFGTNQKLIS
;
A
#
# COMPACT_ATOMS: atom_id res chain seq x y z
N SER A 1 -7.59 -31.16 40.88
CA SER A 1 -8.55 -31.61 39.86
C SER A 1 -8.27 -30.94 38.53
N THR A 2 -7.69 -31.69 37.57
CA THR A 2 -7.29 -31.20 36.24
C THR A 2 -8.48 -30.68 35.40
N PRO A 3 -9.67 -31.34 35.38
CA PRO A 3 -10.80 -30.85 34.58
C PRO A 3 -11.32 -29.48 35.03
N VAL A 4 -11.39 -29.24 36.35
CA VAL A 4 -11.84 -27.96 36.92
C VAL A 4 -10.86 -26.82 36.60
N ALA A 5 -9.55 -27.10 36.66
CA ALA A 5 -8.52 -26.15 36.31
C ALA A 5 -8.59 -25.76 34.81
N ILE A 6 -8.77 -26.74 33.92
CA ILE A 6 -8.91 -26.53 32.48
C ILE A 6 -10.14 -25.69 32.14
N VAL A 7 -11.32 -26.05 32.68
CA VAL A 7 -12.56 -25.30 32.40
C VAL A 7 -12.47 -23.87 32.90
N THR A 8 -11.91 -23.67 34.10
CA THR A 8 -11.66 -22.33 34.66
C THR A 8 -10.72 -21.51 33.77
N ALA A 9 -9.63 -22.13 33.29
CA ALA A 9 -8.66 -21.48 32.42
C ALA A 9 -9.26 -21.08 31.07
N ILE A 10 -10.03 -21.97 30.42
CA ILE A 10 -10.73 -21.67 29.16
C ILE A 10 -11.74 -20.53 29.36
N GLY A 11 -12.53 -20.59 30.44
CA GLY A 11 -13.50 -19.54 30.77
C GLY A 11 -12.83 -18.18 31.01
N ASN A 12 -11.66 -18.17 31.66
CA ASN A 12 -10.89 -16.94 31.85
C ASN A 12 -10.27 -16.42 30.54
N ALA A 13 -9.75 -17.31 29.68
CA ALA A 13 -9.22 -16.95 28.36
C ALA A 13 -10.30 -16.29 27.49
N ALA A 14 -11.51 -16.85 27.45
CA ALA A 14 -12.63 -16.30 26.69
C ALA A 14 -13.04 -14.89 27.16
N LYS A 15 -13.04 -14.64 28.48
CA LYS A 15 -13.27 -13.29 29.04
C LYS A 15 -12.25 -12.25 28.59
N ASN A 16 -11.07 -12.70 28.17
CA ASN A 16 -9.98 -11.86 27.65
C ASN A 16 -9.86 -11.91 26.12
N GLY A 17 -10.89 -12.39 25.41
CA GLY A 17 -10.92 -12.43 23.95
C GLY A 17 -10.08 -13.55 23.32
N VAL A 18 -9.63 -14.53 24.11
CA VAL A 18 -8.86 -15.68 23.62
C VAL A 18 -9.77 -16.90 23.55
N LEU A 19 -10.04 -17.37 22.32
CA LEU A 19 -10.83 -18.57 22.09
C LEU A 19 -9.95 -19.82 22.08
N VAL A 20 -10.14 -20.70 23.07
CA VAL A 20 -9.46 -21.99 23.17
C VAL A 20 -10.44 -23.12 22.85
N LYS A 21 -10.15 -23.93 21.82
CA LYS A 21 -11.07 -24.96 21.28
C LYS A 21 -11.14 -26.26 22.10
N GLY A 22 -10.52 -26.32 23.28
CA GLY A 22 -10.49 -27.50 24.15
C GLY A 22 -9.26 -27.54 25.07
N GLY A 23 -9.30 -28.41 26.09
CA GLY A 23 -8.24 -28.53 27.09
C GLY A 23 -6.89 -28.98 26.55
N VAL A 24 -6.89 -29.88 25.55
CA VAL A 24 -5.68 -30.40 24.91
C VAL A 24 -4.79 -29.29 24.35
N TYR A 25 -5.40 -28.27 23.71
CA TYR A 25 -4.67 -27.14 23.15
C TYR A 25 -4.05 -26.24 24.23
N LEU A 26 -4.69 -26.16 25.41
CA LEU A 26 -4.18 -25.40 26.54
C LEU A 26 -2.92 -26.06 27.13
N GLU A 27 -2.91 -27.39 27.16
CA GLU A 27 -1.75 -28.19 27.60
C GLU A 27 -0.60 -28.12 26.59
N GLU A 28 -0.89 -28.25 25.29
CA GLU A 28 0.10 -28.12 24.21
C GLU A 28 0.79 -26.75 24.22
N ILE A 29 0.03 -25.66 24.46
CA ILE A 29 0.58 -24.30 24.57
C ILE A 29 1.64 -24.21 25.67
N GLY A 30 1.45 -24.92 26.81
CA GLY A 30 2.39 -24.92 27.92
C GLY A 30 3.76 -25.52 27.60
N GLY A 31 3.85 -26.35 26.55
CA GLY A 31 5.09 -26.99 26.10
C GLY A 31 5.74 -26.32 24.88
N LEU A 32 5.15 -25.26 24.32
CA LEU A 32 5.68 -24.61 23.12
C LEU A 32 7.06 -24.00 23.36
N LYS A 33 7.98 -24.22 22.40
CA LYS A 33 9.34 -23.65 22.42
C LYS A 33 9.56 -22.55 21.38
N ALA A 34 8.69 -22.49 20.38
CA ALA A 34 8.77 -21.54 19.28
C ALA A 34 7.37 -21.22 18.76
N ILE A 35 7.21 -20.02 18.21
CA ILE A 35 5.97 -19.56 17.56
C ILE A 35 6.37 -19.02 16.19
N ALA A 36 5.73 -19.51 15.15
CA ALA A 36 5.80 -18.93 13.81
C ALA A 36 4.58 -18.03 13.60
N PHE A 37 4.80 -16.77 13.25
CA PHE A 37 3.73 -15.83 12.94
C PHE A 37 3.58 -15.69 11.44
N ASP A 38 2.34 -15.70 10.95
CA ASP A 38 2.06 -15.14 9.62
C ASP A 38 2.17 -13.61 9.68
N LYS A 39 2.58 -12.96 8.59
CA LYS A 39 2.75 -11.50 8.57
C LYS A 39 1.42 -10.80 8.31
N THR A 40 0.70 -11.22 7.29
CA THR A 40 -0.47 -10.51 6.77
C THR A 40 -1.70 -10.84 7.61
N GLY A 41 -2.33 -9.84 8.24
CA GLY A 41 -3.51 -10.06 9.08
C GLY A 41 -3.23 -10.57 10.50
N THR A 42 -1.99 -10.99 10.80
CA THR A 42 -1.56 -11.33 12.18
C THR A 42 -0.63 -10.26 12.75
N LEU A 43 0.57 -10.06 12.19
CA LEU A 43 1.49 -9.00 12.62
C LEU A 43 1.12 -7.62 12.04
N THR A 44 0.41 -7.62 10.91
CA THR A 44 -0.02 -6.41 10.20
C THR A 44 -1.53 -6.37 10.12
N LYS A 45 -2.09 -5.16 9.95
CA LYS A 45 -3.54 -4.97 9.81
C LYS A 45 -4.12 -5.60 8.52
N GLY A 46 -3.28 -6.10 7.61
CA GLY A 46 -3.72 -6.71 6.34
C GLY A 46 -4.28 -5.71 5.31
N VAL A 47 -4.28 -4.42 5.62
CA VAL A 47 -4.74 -3.33 4.73
C VAL A 47 -3.58 -2.39 4.39
N PRO A 48 -3.28 -2.15 3.09
CA PRO A 48 -2.29 -1.16 2.68
C PRO A 48 -2.67 0.25 3.13
N VAL A 49 -1.67 1.07 3.42
CA VAL A 49 -1.82 2.51 3.73
C VAL A 49 -0.70 3.28 3.05
N VAL A 50 -1.00 4.47 2.54
CA VAL A 50 0.04 5.39 2.07
C VAL A 50 0.77 5.95 3.28
N THR A 51 2.06 5.62 3.41
CA THR A 51 2.91 6.07 4.52
C THR A 51 3.70 7.33 4.16
N ASP A 52 4.04 7.48 2.88
CA ASP A 52 4.88 8.57 2.37
C ASP A 52 4.35 8.95 0.99
N TYR A 53 4.26 10.24 0.73
CA TYR A 53 4.05 10.79 -0.60
C TYR A 53 5.12 11.86 -0.80
N ILE A 54 5.97 11.68 -1.80
CA ILE A 54 7.16 12.51 -1.98
C ILE A 54 7.13 13.09 -3.38
N GLU A 55 6.92 14.40 -3.47
CA GLU A 55 7.00 15.07 -4.77
C GLU A 55 8.46 15.23 -5.19
N LEU A 56 8.75 14.95 -6.45
CA LEU A 56 10.08 15.05 -7.05
C LEU A 56 10.25 16.30 -7.92
N THR A 57 9.14 17.00 -8.21
CA THR A 57 9.15 18.25 -8.98
C THR A 57 8.97 19.46 -8.06
N GLU A 58 9.63 20.57 -8.39
CA GLU A 58 9.31 21.88 -7.80
C GLU A 58 7.93 22.32 -8.31
N ALA A 59 6.89 22.04 -7.53
CA ALA A 59 5.52 22.37 -7.85
C ALA A 59 4.88 23.18 -6.70
N THR A 60 3.85 23.95 -7.04
CA THR A 60 3.05 24.64 -6.02
C THR A 60 2.16 23.63 -5.31
N ASN A 61 1.68 23.95 -4.10
CA ASN A 61 0.73 23.07 -3.39
C ASN A 61 -0.52 22.73 -4.21
N ILE A 62 -0.99 23.67 -5.04
CA ILE A 62 -2.12 23.45 -5.95
C ILE A 62 -1.77 22.38 -6.98
N GLN A 63 -0.56 22.45 -7.55
CA GLN A 63 -0.09 21.48 -8.53
C GLN A 63 0.15 20.10 -7.90
N HIS A 64 0.68 20.04 -6.66
CA HIS A 64 0.81 18.79 -5.90
C HIS A 64 -0.54 18.10 -5.72
N ASN A 65 -1.56 18.85 -5.31
CA ASN A 65 -2.91 18.30 -5.14
C ASN A 65 -3.46 17.81 -6.49
N LYS A 66 -3.30 18.59 -7.57
CA LYS A 66 -3.73 18.15 -8.91
C LYS A 66 -3.03 16.86 -9.35
N ASN A 67 -1.72 16.76 -9.16
CA ASN A 67 -0.92 15.57 -9.49
C ASN A 67 -1.42 14.35 -8.72
N TYR A 68 -1.65 14.50 -7.41
CA TYR A 68 -2.19 13.44 -6.56
C TYR A 68 -3.58 12.99 -7.01
N ILE A 69 -4.49 13.92 -7.30
CA ILE A 69 -5.85 13.63 -7.75
C ILE A 69 -5.82 12.85 -9.07
N ILE A 70 -4.95 13.23 -10.01
CA ILE A 70 -4.78 12.49 -11.28
C ILE A 70 -4.29 11.06 -11.01
N MET A 71 -3.25 10.89 -10.20
CA MET A 71 -2.72 9.58 -9.81
C MET A 71 -3.82 8.71 -9.18
N ALA A 72 -4.59 9.27 -8.25
CA ALA A 72 -5.68 8.57 -7.57
C ALA A 72 -6.81 8.16 -8.54
N ALA A 73 -7.17 9.02 -9.50
CA ALA A 73 -8.18 8.72 -10.51
C ALA A 73 -7.74 7.57 -11.43
N LEU A 74 -6.46 7.52 -11.82
CA LEU A 74 -5.87 6.39 -12.56
C LEU A 74 -5.96 5.09 -11.75
N GLU A 75 -5.55 5.12 -10.48
CA GLU A 75 -5.57 3.93 -9.61
C GLU A 75 -6.98 3.46 -9.28
N GLN A 76 -7.96 4.35 -9.21
CA GLN A 76 -9.36 3.97 -9.03
C GLN A 76 -9.85 3.02 -10.14
N LEU A 77 -9.37 3.21 -11.38
CA LEU A 77 -9.70 2.33 -12.51
C LEU A 77 -8.94 1.00 -12.50
N SER A 78 -7.80 0.91 -11.79
CA SER A 78 -6.97 -0.31 -11.72
C SER A 78 -7.58 -1.40 -10.83
N GLN A 79 -8.43 -1.01 -9.87
CA GLN A 79 -8.98 -1.86 -8.80
C GLN A 79 -7.90 -2.59 -7.97
N HIS A 80 -6.64 -2.13 -8.01
CA HIS A 80 -5.56 -2.76 -7.26
C HIS A 80 -5.76 -2.54 -5.75
N PRO A 81 -5.35 -3.48 -4.86
CA PRO A 81 -5.48 -3.27 -3.41
C PRO A 81 -4.84 -1.97 -2.90
N LEU A 82 -3.80 -1.48 -3.58
CA LEU A 82 -3.16 -0.20 -3.29
C LEU A 82 -4.02 1.02 -3.64
N ALA A 83 -4.93 0.92 -4.60
CA ALA A 83 -5.82 2.02 -4.99
C ALA A 83 -6.67 2.49 -3.81
N SER A 84 -7.17 1.55 -2.99
CA SER A 84 -7.93 1.87 -1.78
C SER A 84 -7.15 2.72 -0.78
N ALA A 85 -5.83 2.48 -0.66
CA ALA A 85 -4.95 3.24 0.23
C ALA A 85 -4.72 4.66 -0.30
N ILE A 86 -4.55 4.80 -1.62
CA ILE A 86 -4.34 6.08 -2.30
C ILE A 86 -5.59 6.95 -2.22
N ILE A 87 -6.77 6.38 -2.52
CA ILE A 87 -8.04 7.10 -2.43
C ILE A 87 -8.25 7.61 -0.99
N LYS A 88 -8.10 6.73 0.00
CA LYS A 88 -8.26 7.08 1.41
C LYS A 88 -7.30 8.18 1.87
N TYR A 89 -6.04 8.15 1.40
CA TYR A 89 -5.07 9.19 1.73
C TYR A 89 -5.41 10.55 1.09
N GLY A 90 -6.02 10.57 -0.10
CA GLY A 90 -6.56 11.78 -0.71
C GLY A 90 -7.78 12.33 0.04
N GLU A 91 -8.71 11.47 0.43
CA GLU A 91 -9.89 11.84 1.22
C GLU A 91 -9.51 12.49 2.56
N THR A 92 -8.49 11.95 3.26
CA THR A 92 -7.98 12.56 4.51
C THR A 92 -7.39 13.96 4.34
N ARG A 93 -7.16 14.41 3.11
CA ARG A 93 -6.67 15.75 2.75
C ARG A 93 -7.73 16.60 2.05
N GLU A 94 -8.99 16.18 2.08
CA GLU A 94 -10.12 16.92 1.50
C GLU A 94 -9.94 17.16 -0.02
N MET A 95 -9.26 16.25 -0.72
CA MET A 95 -9.08 16.32 -2.17
C MET A 95 -10.32 15.79 -2.90
N ASP A 96 -10.82 16.53 -3.89
CA ASP A 96 -11.91 16.06 -4.75
C ASP A 96 -11.40 15.11 -5.84
N LEU A 97 -11.46 13.81 -5.54
CA LEU A 97 -11.05 12.72 -6.42
C LEU A 97 -12.03 12.45 -7.57
N THR A 98 -13.23 13.03 -7.54
CA THR A 98 -14.28 12.78 -8.54
C THR A 98 -14.18 13.71 -9.76
N SER A 99 -13.30 14.71 -9.68
CA SER A 99 -13.19 15.79 -10.66
C SER A 99 -12.40 15.44 -11.93
N ILE A 100 -11.72 14.28 -11.98
CA ILE A 100 -10.84 13.91 -13.09
C ILE A 100 -11.46 12.81 -13.95
N ASN A 101 -11.58 13.09 -15.25
CA ASN A 101 -11.94 12.11 -16.24
C ASN A 101 -10.68 11.51 -16.89
N VAL A 102 -10.49 10.20 -16.73
CA VAL A 102 -9.37 9.46 -17.32
C VAL A 102 -9.85 8.74 -18.57
N ASN A 103 -9.20 9.03 -19.70
CA ASN A 103 -9.44 8.37 -20.99
C ASN A 103 -8.31 7.36 -21.29
N ASP A 104 -8.52 6.49 -22.28
CA ASP A 104 -7.52 5.54 -22.79
C ASP A 104 -6.82 4.69 -21.72
N PHE A 105 -7.55 4.35 -20.64
CA PHE A 105 -7.00 3.59 -19.54
C PHE A 105 -6.46 2.24 -20.03
N THR A 106 -5.21 1.93 -19.66
CA THR A 106 -4.56 0.67 -20.02
C THR A 106 -3.75 0.14 -18.83
N SER A 107 -3.89 -1.14 -18.53
CA SER A 107 -2.99 -1.83 -17.60
C SER A 107 -1.71 -2.29 -18.31
N ILE A 108 -0.57 -2.08 -17.67
CA ILE A 108 0.75 -2.55 -18.10
C ILE A 108 1.11 -3.72 -17.20
N THR A 109 0.86 -4.94 -17.67
CA THR A 109 0.97 -6.17 -16.89
C THR A 109 2.28 -6.27 -16.13
N GLY A 110 2.18 -6.47 -14.82
CA GLY A 110 3.33 -6.63 -13.91
C GLY A 110 4.13 -5.36 -13.65
N LYS A 111 3.74 -4.20 -14.20
CA LYS A 111 4.51 -2.96 -14.11
C LYS A 111 3.72 -1.77 -13.59
N GLY A 112 2.47 -1.58 -14.02
CA GLY A 112 1.68 -0.41 -13.65
C GLY A 112 0.46 -0.18 -14.54
N ILE A 113 0.04 1.06 -14.65
CA ILE A 113 -1.12 1.53 -15.40
C ILE A 113 -0.80 2.85 -16.11
N ARG A 114 -1.59 3.18 -17.13
CA ARG A 114 -1.55 4.48 -17.80
C ARG A 114 -2.95 4.94 -18.20
N GLY A 115 -3.07 6.23 -18.48
CA GLY A 115 -4.28 6.85 -19.02
C GLY A 115 -4.04 8.31 -19.39
N THR A 116 -5.03 8.90 -20.04
CA THR A 116 -4.95 10.25 -20.58
C THR A 116 -5.88 11.19 -19.81
N VAL A 117 -5.34 12.30 -19.31
CA VAL A 117 -6.08 13.38 -18.63
C VAL A 117 -5.69 14.71 -19.27
N ASP A 118 -6.68 15.51 -19.66
CA ASP A 118 -6.46 16.80 -20.34
C ASP A 118 -5.49 16.69 -21.54
N GLY A 119 -5.59 15.59 -22.31
CA GLY A 119 -4.71 15.32 -23.46
C GLY A 119 -3.28 14.86 -23.12
N ASN A 120 -2.94 14.72 -21.84
CA ASN A 120 -1.62 14.29 -21.38
C ASN A 120 -1.66 12.84 -20.87
N THR A 121 -0.70 12.03 -21.30
CA THR A 121 -0.58 10.64 -20.82
C THR A 121 0.18 10.58 -19.50
N TYR A 122 -0.44 9.99 -18.49
CA TYR A 122 0.11 9.74 -17.18
C TYR A 122 0.28 8.25 -16.93
N TYR A 123 1.23 7.91 -16.07
CA TYR A 123 1.63 6.57 -15.69
C TYR A 123 1.68 6.48 -14.17
N VAL A 124 1.21 5.36 -13.62
CA VAL A 124 1.43 4.97 -12.21
C VAL A 124 2.01 3.56 -12.23
N GLY A 125 3.10 3.31 -11.50
CA GLY A 125 3.68 1.97 -11.54
C GLY A 125 4.96 1.78 -10.74
N SER A 126 5.54 0.61 -10.92
CA SER A 126 6.78 0.20 -10.30
C SER A 126 7.99 1.04 -10.78
N PRO A 127 9.08 1.08 -9.99
CA PRO A 127 10.35 1.67 -10.42
C PRO A 127 10.88 1.13 -11.76
N VAL A 128 10.60 -0.14 -12.06
CA VAL A 128 11.01 -0.78 -13.33
C VAL A 128 10.34 -0.10 -14.53
N LEU A 129 9.04 0.24 -14.42
CA LEU A 129 8.31 0.94 -15.47
C LEU A 129 8.99 2.27 -15.82
N PHE A 130 9.33 3.08 -14.80
CA PHE A 130 9.91 4.40 -15.03
C PHE A 130 11.39 4.35 -15.41
N LYS A 131 12.13 3.33 -15.00
CA LYS A 131 13.49 3.11 -15.48
C LYS A 131 13.52 2.81 -16.98
N GLU A 132 12.51 2.11 -17.50
CA GLU A 132 12.36 1.86 -18.94
C GLU A 132 11.82 3.09 -19.69
N LEU A 133 10.84 3.79 -19.13
CA LEU A 133 10.19 4.95 -19.75
C LEU A 133 11.10 6.18 -19.79
N LEU A 134 11.87 6.41 -18.71
CA LEU A 134 12.60 7.65 -18.43
C LEU A 134 14.04 7.36 -17.94
N ALA A 135 14.75 6.46 -18.64
CA ALA A 135 16.10 6.03 -18.23
C ALA A 135 17.06 7.20 -17.94
N SER A 136 16.99 8.30 -18.71
CA SER A 136 17.85 9.49 -18.53
C SER A 136 17.48 10.36 -17.34
N GLN A 137 16.24 10.27 -16.83
CA GLN A 137 15.76 11.05 -15.68
C GLN A 137 15.71 10.25 -14.38
N PHE A 138 15.87 8.93 -14.46
CA PHE A 138 15.95 8.07 -13.29
C PHE A 138 17.33 8.19 -12.63
N THR A 139 17.55 9.30 -11.92
CA THR A 139 18.82 9.64 -11.28
C THR A 139 19.17 8.70 -10.12
N ASP A 140 20.45 8.68 -9.73
CA ASP A 140 20.92 7.95 -8.54
C ASP A 140 20.26 8.42 -7.25
N SER A 141 19.76 9.67 -7.21
CA SER A 141 19.00 10.19 -6.07
C SER A 141 17.65 9.47 -5.96
N ILE A 142 16.91 9.38 -7.06
CA ILE A 142 15.63 8.68 -7.13
C ILE A 142 15.84 7.18 -6.81
N HIS A 143 16.88 6.57 -7.37
CA HIS A 143 17.18 5.17 -7.11
C HIS A 143 17.44 4.89 -5.62
N ARG A 144 18.23 5.75 -4.95
CA ARG A 144 18.49 5.64 -3.50
C ARG A 144 17.21 5.79 -2.70
N GLN A 145 16.39 6.80 -3.01
CA GLN A 145 15.15 7.07 -2.30
C GLN A 145 14.16 5.90 -2.39
N VAL A 146 13.99 5.33 -3.58
CA VAL A 146 13.20 4.11 -3.78
C VAL A 146 13.75 2.94 -2.97
N SER A 147 15.07 2.73 -3.01
CA SER A 147 15.73 1.64 -2.30
C SER A 147 15.57 1.78 -0.78
N ASP A 148 15.70 2.98 -0.23
CA ASP A 148 15.54 3.25 1.19
C ASP A 148 14.11 2.97 1.69
N LEU A 149 13.09 3.27 0.88
CA LEU A 149 11.70 2.91 1.19
C LEU A 149 11.50 1.40 1.17
N GLN A 150 12.04 0.71 0.16
CA GLN A 150 11.93 -0.75 0.02
C GLN A 150 12.65 -1.50 1.14
N LEU A 151 13.84 -1.03 1.57
CA LEU A 151 14.57 -1.60 2.72
C LEU A 151 13.80 -1.46 4.04
N LYS A 152 12.92 -0.45 4.15
CA LYS A 152 11.99 -0.29 5.28
C LYS A 152 10.73 -1.17 5.16
N GLY A 153 10.68 -2.07 4.17
CA GLY A 153 9.55 -2.97 3.92
C GLY A 153 8.34 -2.29 3.28
N LYS A 154 8.51 -1.09 2.70
CA LYS A 154 7.44 -0.36 2.01
C LYS A 154 7.38 -0.74 0.53
N THR A 155 6.20 -0.64 -0.05
CA THR A 155 6.03 -0.72 -1.50
C THR A 155 6.20 0.67 -2.10
N ALA A 156 7.19 0.85 -2.98
CA ALA A 156 7.40 2.09 -3.71
C ALA A 156 6.66 2.03 -5.06
N MET A 157 5.80 3.02 -5.28
CA MET A 157 5.12 3.30 -6.54
C MET A 157 5.55 4.69 -7.00
N LEU A 158 5.57 4.89 -8.31
CA LEU A 158 5.98 6.13 -8.96
C LEU A 158 4.86 6.65 -9.84
N PHE A 159 4.79 7.97 -9.99
CA PHE A 159 3.82 8.67 -10.82
C PHE A 159 4.53 9.67 -11.74
N GLY A 160 4.07 9.77 -12.98
CA GLY A 160 4.66 10.69 -13.95
C GLY A 160 4.06 10.62 -15.33
N THR A 161 4.69 11.29 -16.28
CA THR A 161 4.36 11.24 -17.71
C THR A 161 5.45 10.50 -18.47
N ASN A 162 5.30 10.39 -19.80
CA ASN A 162 6.37 9.92 -20.68
C ASN A 162 7.56 10.88 -20.80
N GLN A 163 7.49 12.07 -20.18
CA GLN A 163 8.52 13.10 -20.26
C GLN A 163 9.11 13.46 -18.91
N LYS A 164 8.47 13.13 -17.79
CA LYS A 164 8.98 13.48 -16.47
C LYS A 164 8.41 12.59 -15.38
N LEU A 165 9.24 12.34 -14.37
CA LEU A 165 8.80 11.75 -13.11
C LEU A 165 8.26 12.87 -12.20
N ILE A 166 7.14 12.63 -11.53
CA ILE A 166 6.42 13.63 -10.71
C ILE A 166 6.55 13.30 -9.22
N SER A 167 6.28 12.05 -8.83
CA SER A 167 6.35 11.57 -7.45
C SER A 167 6.68 10.09 -7.35
#